data_AF-A0A231GSF7-F1
#
_entry.id   AF-A0A231GSF7-F1
#
_cell.length_a   1.000
_cell.length_b   1.000
_cell.length_c   1.000
_cell.angle_alpha   90.00
_cell.angle_beta   90.00
_cell.angle_gamma   90.00
#
_symmetry.space_group_name_H-M   'P 1'
#
loop_
_entity.id
_entity.type
_entity.pdbx_description
1 polymer ?
#
loop_
_entity_poly.entity_id
_entity_poly.type
_entity_poly.pdbx_seq_one_letter_code
_entity_poly.pdbx_strand_id
1 'polypeptide(L)' 'MTGLSKADVLFYGDRLDEHGNDYPVKAMGIPCVAVDDWHDTLVKLEDLLSQA' A
#
# COMPACT_ATOMS: atom_id res chain seq x y z
N MET A 1 9.75 -15.94 9.30
CA MET A 1 8.42 -15.31 9.09
C MET A 1 8.29 -14.16 10.06
N THR A 2 7.66 -13.05 9.65
CA THR A 2 7.54 -11.82 10.45
C THR A 2 6.49 -11.89 11.56
N GLY A 3 5.57 -12.86 11.53
CA GLY A 3 4.51 -13.02 12.54
C GLY A 3 3.30 -12.10 12.35
N LEU A 4 3.30 -11.28 11.30
CA LEU A 4 2.23 -10.34 10.98
C LEU A 4 1.12 -11.03 10.17
N SER A 5 -0.13 -10.67 10.46
CA SER A 5 -1.27 -10.96 9.60
C SER A 5 -1.32 -9.97 8.43
N LYS A 6 -2.18 -10.26 7.44
CA LYS A 6 -2.38 -9.35 6.30
C LYS A 6 -2.95 -8.00 6.73
N ALA A 7 -3.74 -7.96 7.81
CA ALA A 7 -4.35 -6.74 8.32
C ALA A 7 -3.35 -5.85 9.08
N ASP A 8 -2.22 -6.41 9.51
CA ASP A 8 -1.13 -5.67 10.18
C ASP A 8 -0.21 -4.96 9.17
N VAL A 9 -0.49 -5.08 7.87
CA VAL A 9 0.34 -4.55 6.79
C VAL A 9 -0.49 -3.56 5.97
N LEU A 10 0.08 -2.39 5.71
CA LEU A 10 -0.41 -1.43 4.72
C LEU A 10 0.63 -1.31 3.60
N PHE A 11 0.23 -1.60 2.37
CA PHE A 11 1.11 -1.54 1.20
C PHE A 11 0.86 -0.27 0.39
N TYR A 12 1.93 0.36 -0.12
CA TYR A 12 1.86 1.49 -1.03
C TYR A 12 2.43 1.06 -2.39
N GLY A 13 1.68 1.21 -3.48
CA GLY A 13 2.12 0.78 -4.82
C GLY A 13 1.47 1.55 -5.95
N ASP A 14 2.15 1.61 -7.08
CA ASP A 14 1.81 2.47 -8.23
C ASP A 14 1.01 1.75 -9.31
N ARG A 15 1.14 0.42 -9.38
CA ARG A 15 0.51 -0.41 -10.41
C ARG A 15 -0.39 -1.48 -9.76
N LEU A 16 -1.48 -1.03 -9.14
CA LEU A 16 -2.51 -1.86 -8.48
C LEU A 16 -3.71 -2.22 -9.38
N ASP A 17 -3.64 -1.90 -10.67
CA ASP A 17 -4.57 -2.39 -11.70
C ASP A 17 -4.33 -3.88 -12.01
N GLU A 18 -5.31 -4.60 -12.56
CA GLU A 18 -5.23 -6.07 -12.77
C GLU A 18 -4.02 -6.56 -13.60
N HIS A 19 -3.41 -5.67 -14.38
CA HIS A 19 -2.22 -5.94 -15.19
C HIS A 19 -0.92 -5.37 -14.58
N GLY A 20 -1.03 -4.69 -13.45
CA GLY A 20 0.09 -4.10 -12.73
C GLY A 20 0.85 -5.14 -11.90
N ASN A 21 2.15 -4.91 -11.75
CA ASN A 21 3.05 -5.78 -11.00
C ASN A 21 2.74 -5.81 -9.49
N ASP A 22 2.07 -4.79 -8.94
CA ASP A 22 1.68 -4.76 -7.52
C ASP A 22 0.31 -5.39 -7.25
N TYR A 23 -0.49 -5.64 -8.29
CA TYR A 23 -1.82 -6.25 -8.16
C TYR A 23 -1.85 -7.55 -7.35
N PRO A 24 -0.85 -8.46 -7.42
CA PRO A 24 -0.82 -9.64 -6.56
C PRO A 24 -0.94 -9.30 -5.06
N VAL A 25 -0.40 -8.18 -4.59
CA VAL A 25 -0.52 -7.73 -3.18
C VAL A 25 -1.97 -7.43 -2.82
N LYS A 26 -2.65 -6.66 -3.67
CA LYS A 26 -4.07 -6.34 -3.53
C LYS A 26 -4.96 -7.59 -3.63
N ALA A 27 -4.69 -8.46 -4.60
CA ALA A 27 -5.43 -9.71 -4.78
C ALA A 27 -5.26 -10.68 -3.61
N MET A 28 -4.15 -10.61 -2.87
CA MET A 28 -3.96 -11.35 -1.62
C MET A 28 -4.80 -10.81 -0.46
N GLY A 29 -5.46 -9.65 -0.60
CA GLY A 29 -6.29 -9.04 0.44
C GLY A 29 -5.50 -8.22 1.47
N ILE A 30 -4.30 -7.76 1.12
CA ILE A 30 -3.54 -6.81 1.94
C ILE A 30 -4.11 -5.39 1.69
N PRO A 31 -4.37 -4.59 2.73
CA PRO A 31 -4.71 -3.17 2.58
C PRO A 31 -3.69 -2.44 1.71
N CYS A 32 -4.17 -1.71 0.70
CA CYS A 32 -3.31 -1.03 -0.27
C CYS A 32 -3.68 0.45 -0.42
N VAL A 33 -2.67 1.29 -0.59
CA VAL A 33 -2.77 2.70 -0.99
C VAL A 33 -2.13 2.82 -2.37
N ALA A 34 -2.90 3.28 -3.35
CA ALA A 34 -2.35 3.57 -4.68
C ALA A 34 -1.53 4.85 -4.63
N VAL A 35 -0.37 4.90 -5.30
CA VAL A 35 0.49 6.09 -5.41
C VAL A 35 0.94 6.34 -6.84
N ASP A 36 1.10 7.60 -7.26
CA ASP A 36 1.55 7.89 -8.63
C ASP A 36 3.09 7.99 -8.73
N ASP A 37 3.74 8.50 -7.69
CA ASP A 37 5.19 8.59 -7.56
C ASP A 37 5.62 8.60 -6.08
N TRP A 38 6.91 8.84 -5.83
CA TRP A 38 7.43 8.89 -4.47
C TRP A 38 6.97 10.13 -3.68
N HIS A 39 6.64 11.24 -4.35
CA HIS A 39 6.12 12.43 -3.65
C HIS A 39 4.69 12.16 -3.15
N ASP A 40 3.86 11.52 -3.97
CA ASP A 40 2.51 11.09 -3.56
C ASP A 40 2.56 10.09 -2.39
N THR A 41 3.57 9.22 -2.38
CA THR A 41 3.85 8.35 -1.22
C THR A 41 4.16 9.16 0.04
N LEU A 42 5.01 10.18 -0.06
CA LEU A 42 5.35 11.06 1.06
C LEU A 42 4.11 11.77 1.61
N VAL A 43 3.31 12.40 0.74
CA VAL A 43 2.09 13.11 1.12
C VAL A 43 1.11 12.18 1.85
N LYS A 44 0.84 10.99 1.28
CA LYS A 44 -0.11 10.05 1.88
C LYS A 44 0.40 9.43 3.18
N LEU A 45 1.72 9.27 3.33
CA LEU A 45 2.31 8.81 4.57
C LEU A 45 2.21 9.88 5.66
N GLU A 46 2.45 11.14 5.34
CA GLU A 46 2.26 12.27 6.26
C GLU A 46 0.79 12.37 6.71
N ASP A 47 -0.15 12.25 5.78
CA ASP A 47 -1.59 12.21 6.08
C ASP A 47 -1.93 11.08 7.05
N LEU A 48 -1.39 9.87 6.85
CA LEU A 48 -1.59 8.73 7.75
C LEU A 48 -1.06 9.03 9.16
N LEU A 49 0.15 9.58 9.26
CA LEU A 49 0.80 9.86 10.55
C LEU A 49 0.13 11.00 11.31
N SER A 50 -0.51 11.94 10.61
CA SER A 50 -1.26 13.04 11.24
C SER A 50 -2.61 12.62 11.84
N GLN A 51 -3.13 11.45 11.44
CA GLN A 51 -4.39 10.90 11.92
C GLN A 51 -4.22 9.94 13.11
N ALA A 52 -2.98 9.66 13.51
CA ALA A 52 -2.62 8.76 14.61
C ALA A 52 -2.36 9.53 15.91
#